data_AF-A0A942R2U6-F1
#
_entry.id   AF-A0A942R2U6-F1
#
_cell.length_a   1.000
_cell.length_b   1.000
_cell.length_c   1.000
_cell.angle_alpha   90.00
_cell.angle_beta   90.00
_cell.angle_gamma   90.00
#
_symmetry.space_group_name_H-M   'P 1'
#
loop_
_entity.id
_entity.type
_entity.pdbx_description
1 polymer ?
#
loop_
_entity_poly.entity_id
_entity_poly.type
_entity_poly.pdbx_seq_one_letter_code
_entity_poly.pdbx_strand_id
1 'polypeptide(L)'
;MAEALASPRQAARSPAALLQVLWLASPALPVGGFSYSEGLEAAVDAGLVVDEASAACWLTDQLHLALARSDLAVAAQAITAWQANDLDRIRQLN
;
A
#
# COMPACT_ATOMS: atom_id res chain seq x y z
N MET A 1 -31.67 25.47 -11.11
CA MET A 1 -31.32 24.31 -10.28
C MET A 1 -29.82 24.18 -10.29
N ALA A 2 -29.14 24.73 -9.29
CA ALA A 2 -27.70 24.59 -9.15
C ALA A 2 -27.42 23.21 -8.54
N GLU A 3 -26.76 22.35 -9.30
CA GLU A 3 -26.29 21.05 -8.85
C GLU A 3 -25.24 21.29 -7.75
N ALA A 4 -25.57 20.92 -6.51
CA ALA A 4 -24.64 21.06 -5.40
C ALA A 4 -23.43 20.15 -5.66
N LEU A 5 -22.27 20.74 -5.97
CA LEU A 5 -21.04 20.01 -6.20
C LEU A 5 -20.73 19.13 -4.97
N ALA A 6 -20.58 17.83 -5.20
CA ALA A 6 -20.24 16.88 -4.17
C ALA A 6 -18.95 17.30 -3.46
N SER A 7 -18.93 17.20 -2.13
CA SER A 7 -17.72 17.47 -1.34
C SER A 7 -16.56 16.57 -1.81
N PRO A 8 -15.29 17.02 -1.75
CA PRO A 8 -14.14 16.22 -2.19
C PRO A 8 -14.09 14.80 -1.59
N ARG A 9 -14.49 14.62 -0.32
CA ARG A 9 -14.59 13.29 0.32
C ARG A 9 -15.70 12.40 -0.24
N GLN A 10 -16.73 12.99 -0.82
CA GLN A 10 -17.83 12.25 -1.44
C GLN A 10 -17.45 11.87 -2.86
N ALA A 11 -16.79 12.76 -3.61
CA ALA A 11 -16.19 12.45 -4.90
C ALA A 11 -15.13 11.33 -4.80
N ALA A 12 -14.29 11.36 -3.76
CA ALA A 12 -13.30 10.30 -3.48
C ALA A 12 -13.91 8.94 -3.12
N ARG A 13 -15.20 8.89 -2.74
CA ARG A 13 -15.95 7.65 -2.48
C ARG A 13 -16.92 7.28 -3.61
N SER A 14 -16.75 7.90 -4.78
CA SER A 14 -17.55 7.57 -5.95
C SER A 14 -17.18 6.19 -6.52
N PRO A 15 -18.08 5.54 -7.26
CA PRO A 15 -17.75 4.31 -7.99
C PRO A 15 -16.55 4.46 -8.92
N ALA A 16 -16.39 5.63 -9.55
CA ALA A 16 -15.24 5.91 -10.41
C ALA A 16 -13.92 5.94 -9.62
N ALA A 17 -13.90 6.57 -8.44
CA ALA A 17 -12.73 6.57 -7.57
C ALA A 17 -12.40 5.16 -7.06
N LEU A 18 -13.42 4.36 -6.73
CA LEU A 18 -13.22 2.97 -6.34
C LEU A 18 -12.61 2.14 -7.49
N LEU A 19 -13.08 2.30 -8.73
CA LEU A 19 -12.49 1.62 -9.89
C LEU A 19 -11.01 1.96 -10.07
N GLN A 20 -10.63 3.22 -9.85
CA GLN A 20 -9.22 3.64 -9.91
C GLN A 20 -8.38 2.94 -8.83
N VAL A 21 -8.88 2.85 -7.59
CA VAL A 21 -8.18 2.12 -6.51
C VAL A 21 -8.07 0.63 -6.82
N LEU A 22 -9.12 0.01 -7.38
CA LEU A 22 -9.09 -1.40 -7.79
C LEU A 22 -8.06 -1.67 -8.90
N TRP A 23 -7.93 -0.75 -9.87
CA TRP A 23 -6.88 -0.85 -10.88
C TRP A 23 -5.48 -0.74 -10.28
N LEU A 24 -5.29 0.15 -9.31
CA LEU A 24 -4.01 0.27 -8.58
C LEU A 24 -3.70 -0.97 -7.74
N ALA A 25 -4.71 -1.63 -7.17
CA ALA A 25 -4.55 -2.85 -6.37
C ALA A 25 -4.43 -4.13 -7.22
N SER A 26 -4.54 -4.03 -8.54
CA SER A 26 -4.53 -5.19 -9.43
C SER A 26 -3.13 -5.81 -9.52
N PRO A 27 -2.98 -7.15 -9.36
CA PRO A 27 -1.73 -7.84 -9.65
C PRO A 27 -1.28 -7.73 -11.12
N ALA A 28 -2.19 -7.34 -12.02
CA ALA A 28 -1.88 -7.12 -13.44
C ALA A 28 -1.29 -5.72 -13.71
N LEU A 29 -1.12 -4.87 -12.70
CA LEU A 29 -0.50 -3.55 -12.86
C LEU A 29 0.98 -3.72 -13.24
N PRO A 30 1.45 -3.20 -14.40
CA PRO A 30 2.78 -3.48 -14.92
C PRO A 30 3.87 -2.61 -14.27
N VAL A 31 4.02 -2.73 -12.95
CA VAL A 31 4.99 -1.97 -12.15
C VAL A 31 6.17 -2.80 -11.63
N GLY A 32 6.17 -4.11 -11.89
CA GLY A 32 7.23 -5.03 -11.47
C GLY A 32 6.70 -6.17 -10.59
N GLY A 33 7.63 -6.98 -10.05
CA GLY A 33 7.32 -8.05 -9.10
C GLY A 33 7.09 -7.54 -7.67
N PHE A 34 6.61 -8.42 -6.79
CA PHE A 34 6.38 -8.09 -5.39
C PHE A 34 7.68 -8.11 -4.58
N SER A 35 7.96 -7.06 -3.82
CA SER A 35 9.21 -6.90 -3.04
C SER A 35 9.42 -7.97 -1.96
N TYR A 36 8.39 -8.74 -1.58
CA TYR A 36 8.49 -9.79 -0.55
C TYR A 36 8.85 -11.17 -1.11
N SER A 37 8.87 -11.37 -2.43
CA SER A 37 9.07 -12.70 -3.04
C SER A 37 10.41 -13.33 -2.66
N GLU A 38 11.51 -12.56 -2.70
CA GLU A 38 12.84 -13.07 -2.34
C GLU A 38 12.95 -13.46 -0.85
N GLY A 39 12.24 -12.75 0.03
CA GLY A 39 12.24 -13.05 1.46
C GLY A 39 11.50 -14.34 1.81
N LEU A 40 10.41 -14.63 1.10
CA LEU A 40 9.62 -15.84 1.35
C LEU A 40 10.37 -17.09 0.85
N GLU A 41 11.00 -17.02 -0.32
CA GLU A 41 11.81 -18.12 -0.86
C GLU A 41 12.93 -18.51 0.11
N ALA A 42 13.67 -17.53 0.64
CA ALA A 42 14.71 -17.78 1.63
C ALA A 42 14.17 -18.39 2.94
N ALA A 43 12.98 -17.96 3.39
CA ALA A 43 12.35 -18.52 4.59
C ALA A 43 11.90 -19.98 4.41
N VAL A 44 11.45 -20.34 3.21
CA VAL A 44 11.14 -21.73 2.84
C VAL A 44 12.43 -22.57 2.78
N ASP A 45 13.47 -22.09 2.10
CA ASP A 45 14.76 -22.78 2.00
C ASP A 45 15.41 -23.03 3.37
N ALA A 46 15.24 -22.09 4.31
CA ALA A 46 15.70 -22.22 5.69
C ALA A 46 14.82 -23.11 6.58
N GLY A 47 13.70 -23.64 6.07
CA GLY A 47 12.75 -24.45 6.84
C GLY A 47 11.95 -23.68 7.90
N LEU A 48 11.88 -22.34 7.79
CA LEU A 48 11.10 -21.48 8.68
C LEU A 48 9.62 -21.43 8.29
N VAL A 49 9.33 -21.58 7.00
CA VAL A 49 7.96 -21.66 6.45
C VAL A 49 7.79 -23.01 5.77
N VAL A 50 6.95 -23.86 6.35
CA VAL A 50 6.77 -25.27 5.92
C VAL A 50 5.31 -25.66 5.74
N ASP A 51 4.39 -24.83 6.20
CA ASP A 51 2.95 -25.05 6.17
C ASP A 51 2.19 -23.71 6.17
N GLU A 52 0.86 -23.78 6.13
CA GLU A 52 -0.01 -22.60 6.15
C GLU A 52 0.17 -21.75 7.42
N ALA A 53 0.31 -22.39 8.58
CA ALA A 53 0.41 -21.70 9.87
C ALA A 53 1.72 -20.90 9.98
N SER A 54 2.84 -21.51 9.60
CA SER A 54 4.15 -20.84 9.56
C SER A 54 4.19 -19.74 8.50
N ALA A 55 3.53 -19.93 7.35
CA ALA A 55 3.38 -18.89 6.33
C ALA A 55 2.57 -17.68 6.84
N ALA A 56 1.44 -17.92 7.52
CA ALA A 56 0.63 -16.85 8.10
C ALA A 56 1.39 -16.06 9.18
N CYS A 57 2.17 -16.77 10.01
CA CYS A 57 3.06 -16.15 10.99
C CYS A 57 4.09 -15.26 10.30
N TRP A 58 4.81 -15.80 9.31
CA TRP A 58 5.82 -15.06 8.55
C TRP A 58 5.23 -13.82 7.85
N LEU A 59 4.07 -13.94 7.20
CA LEU A 59 3.39 -12.81 6.56
C LEU A 59 3.02 -11.73 7.57
N THR A 60 2.53 -12.11 8.75
CA THR A 60 2.19 -11.18 9.83
C THR A 60 3.43 -10.43 10.31
N ASP A 61 4.54 -11.13 10.49
CA ASP A 61 5.82 -10.51 10.83
C ASP A 61 6.30 -9.55 9.74
N GLN A 62 6.22 -9.93 8.47
CA GLN A 62 6.58 -9.04 7.35
C GLN A 62 5.72 -7.77 7.32
N LEU A 63 4.41 -7.88 7.60
CA LEU A 63 3.52 -6.73 7.70
C LEU A 63 3.95 -5.77 8.82
N HIS A 64 4.32 -6.29 9.99
CA HIS A 64 4.63 -5.46 11.17
C HIS A 64 6.07 -4.97 11.26
N LEU A 65 7.03 -5.79 10.81
CA LEU A 65 8.46 -5.53 10.98
C LEU A 65 9.05 -4.81 9.77
N ALA A 66 8.56 -5.11 8.57
CA ALA A 66 9.02 -4.44 7.35
C ALA A 66 8.00 -3.38 6.92
N LEU A 67 6.83 -3.80 6.41
CA LEU A 67 5.93 -2.94 5.65
C LEU A 67 5.41 -1.75 6.48
N ALA A 68 4.90 -2.00 7.69
CA ALA A 68 4.37 -0.97 8.58
C ALA A 68 5.41 0.08 9.01
N ARG A 69 6.69 -0.29 9.05
CA ARG A 69 7.78 0.56 9.55
C ARG A 69 8.57 1.26 8.44
N SER A 70 8.33 0.87 7.19
CA SER A 70 9.01 1.41 6.01
C SER A 70 8.00 2.05 5.07
N ASP A 71 7.60 1.36 4.01
CA ASP A 71 6.80 1.92 2.91
C ASP A 71 5.48 2.53 3.41
N LEU A 72 4.76 1.85 4.32
CA LEU A 72 3.50 2.39 4.85
C LEU A 72 3.71 3.59 5.76
N ALA A 73 4.82 3.65 6.51
CA ALA A 73 5.12 4.80 7.36
C ALA A 73 5.39 6.05 6.52
N VAL A 74 6.06 5.90 5.38
CA VAL A 74 6.29 6.99 4.42
C VAL A 74 5.01 7.34 3.68
N ALA A 75 4.29 6.34 3.17
CA ALA A 75 3.04 6.54 2.43
C ALA A 75 1.96 7.26 3.27
N ALA A 76 1.81 6.89 4.54
CA ALA A 76 0.86 7.56 5.44
C ALA A 76 1.15 9.06 5.57
N GLN A 77 2.42 9.44 5.69
CA GLN A 77 2.84 10.84 5.77
C GLN A 77 2.71 11.56 4.42
N ALA A 78 3.06 10.89 3.32
CA ALA A 78 2.96 11.43 1.98
C ALA A 78 1.50 11.71 1.59
N ILE A 79 0.54 10.84 1.93
CA ILE A 79 -0.88 11.05 1.66
C ILE A 79 -1.36 12.35 2.34
N THR A 80 -1.00 12.58 3.60
CA THR A 80 -1.36 13.81 4.32
C THR A 80 -0.69 15.04 3.69
N ALA A 81 0.60 14.96 3.37
CA ALA A 81 1.33 16.06 2.74
C ALA A 81 0.76 16.43 1.35
N TRP A 82 0.39 15.45 0.53
CA TRP A 82 -0.27 15.67 -0.76
C TRP A 82 -1.62 16.35 -0.61
N GLN A 83 -2.44 15.94 0.37
CA GLN A 83 -3.72 16.59 0.66
C GLN A 83 -3.57 18.04 1.12
N ALA A 84 -2.47 18.36 1.80
CA ALA A 84 -2.13 19.71 2.23
C ALA A 84 -1.36 20.53 1.19
N ASN A 85 -1.02 19.93 0.03
CA ASN A 85 -0.14 20.51 -0.98
C ASN A 85 1.24 20.94 -0.43
N ASP A 86 1.75 20.21 0.57
CA ASP A 86 3.05 20.44 1.21
C ASP A 86 4.16 19.72 0.41
N LEU A 87 4.60 20.37 -0.65
CA LEU A 87 5.60 19.82 -1.56
C LEU A 87 6.99 19.69 -0.92
N ASP A 88 7.32 20.53 0.05
CA ASP A 88 8.60 20.44 0.75
C ASP A 88 8.64 19.18 1.62
N ARG A 89 7.53 18.85 2.30
CA ARG A 89 7.44 17.59 3.04
C ARG A 89 7.51 16.38 2.12
N ILE A 90 6.87 16.42 0.95
CA ILE A 90 6.97 15.34 -0.04
C ILE A 90 8.42 15.10 -0.47
N ARG A 91 9.19 16.17 -0.73
CA ARG A 91 10.61 16.04 -1.12
C ARG A 91 11.47 15.46 0.00
N GLN A 92 11.15 15.70 1.27
CA GLN A 92 11.89 15.14 2.40
C GLN A 92 11.60 13.66 2.66
N LEU A 93 10.45 13.16 2.19
CA LEU A 93 10.02 11.78 2.39
C LEU A 93 10.60 10.81 1.35
N ASN A 94 11.14 11.32 0.24
CA ASN A 94 11.81 10.58 -0.83
C ASN A 94 13.33 10.68 -0.70
#